data_AF-A0A2A5DHN3-F1
#
_entry.id   AF-A0A2A5DHN3-F1
#
_cell.length_a   1.000
_cell.length_b   1.000
_cell.length_c   1.000
_cell.angle_alpha   90.00
_cell.angle_beta   90.00
_cell.angle_gamma   90.00
#
_symmetry.space_group_name_H-M   'P 1'
#
loop_
_entity.id
_entity.type
_entity.pdbx_description
1 polymer ?
#
loop_
_entity_poly.entity_id
_entity_poly.type
_entity_poly.pdbx_seq_one_letter_code
_entity_poly.pdbx_strand_id
1 'polypeptide(L)'
;MALGLGGLGAAIGMGMAAAEANRAMMRQPARQGDLLRTMLLGQAIGGSPSIFALVVGLLILFLPVNEAIAGAEFAAVLIGAGLAVGLGCLGSGIGCGLPAAAACAGVARNPAKSTALTATMMIGQALAQSPSIFATIVALILLFLPLPGTGLAAIGIAISAGIAMGASALGPGIGSGMTAGGAVEGQSHWPASRPVTVRTMLISQAICDTPAIFGMLVAFIMLFTMHDLEPTIVGFSKTFAAAIAVGMGGIGPGIGCGSVGETSCRATAEHPENDALMLRTMLIGQAVSQSTAIYALIIALVILFVV
;
A
#
# COMPACT_ATOMS: atom_id res chain seq x y z
N MET A 1 -12.76 -11.48 5.31
CA MET A 1 -12.21 -10.11 5.26
C MET A 1 -11.05 -9.99 4.28
N ALA A 2 -10.09 -10.93 4.27
CA ALA A 2 -8.97 -10.98 3.32
C ALA A 2 -9.38 -10.69 1.87
N LEU A 3 -10.09 -11.63 1.21
CA LEU A 3 -10.49 -11.49 -0.19
C LEU A 3 -11.48 -10.34 -0.43
N GLY A 4 -12.43 -10.12 0.49
CA GLY A 4 -13.45 -9.07 0.35
C GLY A 4 -12.83 -7.66 0.26
N LEU A 5 -11.96 -7.31 1.22
CA LEU A 5 -11.30 -6.00 1.25
C LEU A 5 -10.18 -5.92 0.21
N GLY A 6 -9.35 -6.96 0.08
CA GLY A 6 -8.24 -6.97 -0.87
C GLY A 6 -8.67 -7.01 -2.33
N GLY A 7 -9.78 -7.68 -2.64
CA GLY A 7 -10.38 -7.69 -3.97
C GLY A 7 -11.04 -6.37 -4.34
N LEU A 8 -11.63 -5.66 -3.37
CA LEU A 8 -12.31 -4.38 -3.60
C LEU A 8 -11.35 -3.32 -4.15
N GLY A 9 -10.16 -3.18 -3.56
CA GLY A 9 -9.17 -2.22 -4.04
C GLY A 9 -8.69 -2.50 -5.46
N ALA A 10 -8.34 -3.76 -5.73
CA ALA A 10 -7.91 -4.19 -7.06
C ALA A 10 -9.01 -4.00 -8.11
N ALA A 11 -10.27 -4.32 -7.78
CA ALA A 11 -11.40 -4.12 -8.69
C ALA A 11 -11.61 -2.64 -9.05
N ILE A 12 -11.55 -1.74 -8.05
CA ILE A 12 -11.62 -0.29 -8.28
C ILE A 12 -10.46 0.16 -9.17
N GLY A 13 -9.23 -0.24 -8.85
CA GLY A 13 -8.03 0.11 -9.63
C GLY A 13 -8.09 -0.36 -11.08
N MET A 14 -8.45 -1.63 -11.31
CA MET A 14 -8.63 -2.20 -12.65
C MET A 14 -9.77 -1.55 -13.42
N GLY A 15 -10.84 -1.15 -12.72
CA GLY A 15 -11.96 -0.40 -13.28
C GLY A 15 -11.55 1.00 -13.77
N MET A 16 -10.71 1.72 -13.00
CA MET A 16 -10.14 2.99 -13.44
C MET A 16 -9.30 2.84 -14.71
N ALA A 17 -8.44 1.81 -14.76
CA ALA A 17 -7.64 1.51 -15.93
C ALA A 17 -8.50 1.18 -17.17
N ALA A 18 -9.55 0.39 -16.99
CA ALA A 18 -10.49 0.03 -18.07
C ALA A 18 -11.31 1.24 -18.56
N ALA A 19 -11.78 2.07 -17.64
CA ALA A 19 -12.54 3.28 -17.98
C ALA A 19 -11.72 4.24 -18.83
N GLU A 20 -10.46 4.49 -18.45
CA GLU A 20 -9.58 5.37 -19.20
C GLU A 20 -9.10 4.72 -20.50
N ALA A 21 -8.86 3.40 -20.53
CA ALA A 21 -8.58 2.66 -21.77
C ALA A 21 -9.74 2.81 -22.77
N ASN A 22 -10.99 2.71 -22.31
CA ASN A 22 -12.16 2.89 -23.17
C ASN A 22 -12.22 4.30 -23.77
N ARG A 23 -12.02 5.34 -22.95
CA ARG A 23 -11.94 6.73 -23.44
C ARG A 23 -10.79 6.94 -24.42
N ALA A 24 -9.63 6.36 -24.13
CA ALA A 24 -8.45 6.40 -24.98
C ALA A 24 -8.69 5.72 -26.33
N MET A 25 -9.37 4.57 -26.37
CA MET A 25 -9.74 3.87 -27.60
C MET A 25 -10.71 4.68 -28.45
N MET A 26 -11.67 5.37 -27.83
CA MET A 26 -12.58 6.25 -28.56
C MET A 26 -11.87 7.45 -29.18
N ARG A 27 -10.81 7.96 -28.54
CA ARG A 27 -9.96 9.01 -29.12
C ARG A 27 -9.05 8.51 -30.24
N GLN A 28 -8.56 7.26 -30.15
CA GLN A 28 -7.70 6.65 -31.16
C GLN A 28 -8.07 5.19 -31.48
N PRO A 29 -9.13 4.94 -32.27
CA PRO A 29 -9.58 3.57 -32.59
C PRO A 29 -8.52 2.74 -33.33
N ALA A 30 -7.71 3.38 -34.17
CA ALA A 30 -6.64 2.72 -34.92
C ALA A 30 -5.53 2.12 -34.03
N ARG A 31 -5.47 2.53 -32.74
CA ARG A 31 -4.48 2.07 -31.75
C ARG A 31 -5.08 1.16 -30.68
N GLN A 32 -6.26 0.60 -30.93
CA GLN A 32 -6.96 -0.30 -30.00
C GLN A 32 -6.06 -1.43 -29.48
N GLY A 33 -5.25 -2.06 -30.33
CA GLY A 33 -4.37 -3.14 -29.92
C GLY A 33 -3.33 -2.73 -28.87
N ASP A 34 -2.70 -1.57 -29.05
CA ASP A 34 -1.69 -1.03 -28.12
C ASP A 34 -2.34 -0.66 -26.77
N LEU A 35 -3.54 -0.08 -26.81
CA LEU A 35 -4.31 0.30 -25.64
C LEU A 35 -4.82 -0.92 -24.85
N LEU A 36 -5.32 -1.94 -25.53
CA LEU A 36 -5.71 -3.20 -24.90
C LEU A 36 -4.52 -3.87 -24.20
N ARG A 37 -3.36 -3.92 -24.85
CA ARG A 37 -2.14 -4.48 -24.24
C ARG A 37 -1.72 -3.69 -23.01
N THR A 38 -1.75 -2.35 -23.08
CA THR A 38 -1.41 -1.47 -21.96
C THR A 38 -2.35 -1.68 -20.78
N MET A 39 -3.66 -1.72 -21.05
CA MET A 39 -4.69 -1.98 -20.04
C MET A 39 -4.49 -3.34 -19.38
N LEU A 40 -4.36 -4.41 -20.16
CA LEU A 40 -4.21 -5.77 -19.65
C LEU A 40 -2.92 -5.93 -18.82
N LEU A 41 -1.83 -5.32 -19.25
CA LEU A 41 -0.58 -5.30 -18.49
C LEU A 41 -0.76 -4.58 -17.14
N GLY A 42 -1.38 -3.39 -17.16
CA GLY A 42 -1.67 -2.62 -15.96
C GLY A 42 -2.63 -3.34 -15.00
N GLN A 43 -3.61 -4.08 -15.53
CA GLN A 43 -4.55 -4.89 -14.74
C GLN A 43 -3.92 -6.17 -14.19
N ALA A 44 -3.04 -6.83 -14.95
CA ALA A 44 -2.33 -8.02 -14.48
C ALA A 44 -1.46 -7.72 -13.26
N ILE A 45 -0.76 -6.59 -13.28
CA ILE A 45 0.09 -6.14 -12.16
C ILE A 45 -0.74 -5.47 -11.07
N GLY A 46 -1.73 -4.65 -11.42
CA GLY A 46 -2.62 -4.03 -10.43
C GLY A 46 -3.52 -5.05 -9.72
N GLY A 47 -3.68 -6.25 -10.29
CA GLY A 47 -4.46 -7.35 -9.73
C GLY A 47 -3.72 -8.18 -8.68
N SER A 48 -2.39 -8.17 -8.58
CA SER A 48 -1.67 -9.01 -7.62
C SER A 48 -2.01 -8.80 -6.13
N PRO A 49 -2.43 -7.62 -5.64
CA PRO A 49 -2.93 -7.49 -4.26
C PRO A 49 -4.13 -8.40 -3.99
N SER A 50 -5.01 -8.60 -4.98
CA SER A 50 -6.13 -9.54 -4.82
C SER A 50 -5.67 -11.00 -4.78
N ILE A 51 -4.55 -11.33 -5.45
CA ILE A 51 -3.95 -12.67 -5.38
C ILE A 51 -3.35 -12.91 -4.00
N PHE A 52 -2.64 -11.94 -3.43
CA PHE A 52 -2.12 -12.05 -2.05
C PHE A 52 -3.25 -12.26 -1.04
N ALA A 53 -4.33 -11.48 -1.16
CA ALA A 53 -5.52 -11.63 -0.34
C ALA A 53 -6.25 -12.97 -0.56
N LEU A 54 -6.28 -13.48 -1.79
CA LEU A 54 -6.82 -14.79 -2.12
C LEU A 54 -6.01 -15.91 -1.48
N VAL A 55 -4.68 -15.86 -1.60
CA VAL A 55 -3.78 -16.87 -1.02
C VAL A 55 -3.96 -16.93 0.49
N VAL A 56 -3.93 -15.79 1.18
CA VAL A 56 -4.16 -15.76 2.64
C VAL A 56 -5.58 -16.21 2.99
N GLY A 57 -6.58 -15.83 2.21
CA GLY A 57 -7.96 -16.29 2.41
C GLY A 57 -8.12 -17.81 2.25
N LEU A 58 -7.42 -18.39 1.27
CA LEU A 58 -7.38 -19.83 1.04
C LEU A 58 -6.66 -20.55 2.19
N LEU A 59 -5.54 -19.98 2.67
CA LEU A 59 -4.84 -20.50 3.83
C LEU A 59 -5.76 -20.50 5.05
N ILE A 60 -6.44 -19.39 5.35
CA ILE A 60 -7.41 -19.32 6.47
C ILE A 60 -8.50 -20.39 6.34
N LEU A 61 -8.98 -20.68 5.13
CA LEU A 61 -10.04 -21.66 4.89
C LEU A 61 -9.59 -23.11 5.13
N PHE A 62 -8.34 -23.43 4.76
CA PHE A 62 -7.82 -24.80 4.78
C PHE A 62 -6.81 -25.06 5.90
N LEU A 63 -6.49 -24.06 6.72
CA LEU A 63 -5.57 -24.23 7.84
C LEU A 63 -6.24 -25.15 8.89
N PRO A 64 -5.58 -26.25 9.30
CA PRO A 64 -6.10 -27.06 10.38
C PRO A 64 -6.15 -26.24 11.67
N VAL A 65 -7.14 -26.53 12.51
CA VAL A 65 -7.24 -25.89 13.83
C VAL A 65 -5.98 -26.23 14.61
N ASN A 66 -5.27 -25.19 15.04
CA ASN A 66 -4.14 -25.37 15.92
C ASN A 66 -4.67 -25.67 17.33
N GLU A 67 -4.57 -26.93 17.76
CA GLU A 67 -5.03 -27.39 19.07
C GLU A 67 -4.32 -26.68 20.23
N ALA A 68 -3.12 -26.11 20.00
CA ALA A 68 -2.37 -25.37 21.02
C ALA A 68 -2.98 -24.01 21.39
N ILE A 69 -3.76 -23.40 20.48
CA ILE A 69 -4.39 -22.06 20.66
C ILE A 69 -5.90 -22.11 20.38
N ALA A 70 -6.51 -23.29 20.57
CA ALA A 70 -7.89 -23.54 20.20
C ALA A 70 -8.87 -22.56 20.87
N GLY A 71 -9.93 -22.17 20.15
CA GLY A 71 -10.98 -21.29 20.65
C GLY A 71 -10.81 -19.83 20.20
N ALA A 72 -10.98 -18.89 21.13
CA ALA A 72 -11.05 -17.46 20.81
C ALA A 72 -9.73 -16.88 20.31
N GLU A 73 -8.59 -17.41 20.75
CA GLU A 73 -7.25 -17.00 20.30
C GLU A 73 -7.02 -17.35 18.83
N PHE A 74 -7.30 -18.60 18.43
CA PHE A 74 -7.24 -18.99 17.02
C PHE A 74 -8.18 -18.15 16.15
N ALA A 75 -9.41 -17.89 16.60
CA ALA A 75 -10.32 -17.00 15.87
C ALA A 75 -9.74 -15.58 15.68
N ALA A 76 -9.11 -15.04 16.73
CA ALA A 76 -8.46 -13.74 16.68
C ALA A 76 -7.27 -13.70 15.70
N VAL A 77 -6.48 -14.79 15.61
CA VAL A 77 -5.42 -14.96 14.60
C VAL A 77 -5.99 -14.87 13.18
N LEU A 78 -7.04 -15.63 12.88
CA LEU A 78 -7.64 -15.64 11.54
C LEU A 78 -8.22 -14.27 11.17
N ILE A 79 -8.84 -13.59 12.13
CA ILE A 79 -9.36 -12.23 11.95
C ILE A 79 -8.22 -11.24 11.73
N GLY A 80 -7.18 -11.27 12.57
CA GLY A 80 -6.01 -10.42 12.46
C GLY A 80 -5.28 -10.59 11.11
N ALA A 81 -5.04 -11.83 10.69
CA ALA A 81 -4.42 -12.13 9.40
C ALA A 81 -5.28 -11.62 8.24
N GLY A 82 -6.61 -11.81 8.33
CA GLY A 82 -7.55 -11.32 7.34
C GLY A 82 -7.63 -9.79 7.25
N LEU A 83 -7.52 -9.10 8.39
CA LEU A 83 -7.47 -7.64 8.46
C LEU A 83 -6.17 -7.08 7.90
N ALA A 84 -5.03 -7.70 8.24
CA ALA A 84 -3.72 -7.30 7.75
C ALA A 84 -3.71 -7.26 6.22
N VAL A 85 -3.92 -8.42 5.59
CA VAL A 85 -3.87 -8.55 4.13
C VAL A 85 -5.00 -7.79 3.46
N GLY A 86 -6.21 -7.80 4.04
CA GLY A 86 -7.39 -7.19 3.44
C GLY A 86 -7.24 -5.67 3.30
N LEU A 87 -6.91 -4.99 4.40
CA LEU A 87 -6.70 -3.53 4.38
C LEU A 87 -5.41 -3.16 3.65
N GLY A 88 -4.33 -3.94 3.78
CA GLY A 88 -3.09 -3.66 3.05
C GLY A 88 -3.25 -3.74 1.53
N CYS A 89 -4.00 -4.73 1.03
CA CYS A 89 -4.26 -4.89 -0.39
C CYS A 89 -5.25 -3.86 -0.95
N LEU A 90 -6.16 -3.34 -0.12
CA LEU A 90 -7.13 -2.33 -0.52
C LEU A 90 -6.42 -1.06 -1.03
N GLY A 91 -5.44 -0.55 -0.28
CA GLY A 91 -4.71 0.67 -0.65
C GLY A 91 -3.91 0.51 -1.93
N SER A 92 -3.06 -0.52 -2.00
CA SER A 92 -2.24 -0.80 -3.18
C SER A 92 -3.07 -1.10 -4.42
N GLY A 93 -4.20 -1.81 -4.27
CA GLY A 93 -5.11 -2.12 -5.38
C GLY A 93 -5.69 -0.86 -6.01
N ILE A 94 -6.17 0.08 -5.20
CA ILE A 94 -6.66 1.38 -5.68
C ILE A 94 -5.52 2.17 -6.33
N GLY A 95 -4.38 2.28 -5.64
CA GLY A 95 -3.23 3.05 -6.10
C GLY A 95 -2.68 2.56 -7.45
N CYS A 96 -2.63 1.25 -7.68
CA CYS A 96 -2.12 0.68 -8.93
C CYS A 96 -2.99 1.00 -10.16
N GLY A 97 -4.27 1.35 -9.97
CA GLY A 97 -5.14 1.75 -11.08
C GLY A 97 -4.77 3.11 -11.70
N LEU A 98 -4.21 4.02 -10.90
CA LEU A 98 -3.82 5.37 -11.32
C LEU A 98 -2.73 5.39 -12.41
N PRO A 99 -1.56 4.72 -12.25
CA PRO A 99 -0.55 4.66 -13.30
C PRO A 99 -1.03 3.90 -14.54
N ALA A 100 -1.91 2.90 -14.38
CA ALA A 100 -2.49 2.19 -15.53
C ALA A 100 -3.43 3.09 -16.35
N ALA A 101 -4.29 3.85 -15.68
CA ALA A 101 -5.14 4.85 -16.35
C ALA A 101 -4.30 5.94 -17.05
N ALA A 102 -3.28 6.48 -16.36
CA ALA A 102 -2.36 7.46 -16.93
C ALA A 102 -1.59 6.88 -18.13
N ALA A 103 -1.20 5.61 -18.10
CA ALA A 103 -0.53 4.93 -19.21
C ALA A 103 -1.46 4.79 -20.41
N CYS A 104 -2.71 4.36 -20.23
CA CYS A 104 -3.70 4.27 -21.30
C CYS A 104 -3.92 5.65 -21.97
N ALA A 105 -4.12 6.70 -21.18
CA ALA A 105 -4.25 8.05 -21.70
C ALA A 105 -2.99 8.52 -22.43
N GLY A 106 -1.81 8.22 -21.87
CA GLY A 106 -0.52 8.58 -22.46
C GLY A 106 -0.22 7.84 -23.76
N VAL A 107 -0.57 6.55 -23.87
CA VAL A 107 -0.43 5.74 -25.09
C VAL A 107 -1.33 6.27 -26.20
N ALA A 108 -2.56 6.69 -25.88
CA ALA A 108 -3.43 7.35 -26.85
C ALA A 108 -2.95 8.75 -27.25
N ARG A 109 -2.10 9.42 -26.46
CA ARG A 109 -1.47 10.68 -26.91
C ARG A 109 -0.25 10.40 -27.78
N ASN A 110 0.61 9.49 -27.33
CA ASN A 110 1.91 9.20 -27.94
C ASN A 110 2.12 7.68 -28.13
N PRO A 111 1.49 7.06 -29.15
CA PRO A 111 1.58 5.61 -29.38
C PRO A 111 3.01 5.13 -29.61
N ALA A 112 3.86 5.96 -30.24
CA ALA A 112 5.26 5.65 -30.50
C ALA A 112 6.12 5.50 -29.23
N LYS A 113 5.62 5.95 -28.07
CA LYS A 113 6.31 5.87 -26.78
C LYS A 113 5.63 4.89 -25.82
N SER A 114 4.74 4.03 -26.30
CA SER A 114 3.97 3.10 -25.48
C SER A 114 4.84 2.16 -24.63
N THR A 115 5.92 1.62 -25.18
CA THR A 115 6.86 0.76 -24.45
C THR A 115 7.51 1.49 -23.27
N ALA A 116 7.85 2.77 -23.43
CA ALA A 116 8.41 3.56 -22.34
C ALA A 116 7.34 3.79 -21.26
N LEU A 117 6.15 4.27 -21.64
CA LEU A 117 5.08 4.55 -20.68
C LEU A 117 4.66 3.30 -19.90
N THR A 118 4.49 2.17 -20.58
CA THR A 118 4.19 0.88 -19.94
C THR A 118 5.32 0.44 -19.01
N ALA A 119 6.58 0.60 -19.38
CA ALA A 119 7.69 0.28 -18.49
C ALA A 119 7.70 1.17 -17.22
N THR A 120 7.40 2.47 -17.32
CA THR A 120 7.27 3.33 -16.12
C THR A 120 6.10 2.89 -15.25
N MET A 121 4.96 2.61 -15.87
CA MET A 121 3.77 2.10 -15.18
C MET A 121 4.11 0.83 -14.40
N MET A 122 4.77 -0.15 -15.03
CA MET A 122 5.15 -1.40 -14.36
C MET A 122 6.07 -1.16 -13.17
N ILE A 123 7.09 -0.29 -13.31
CA ILE A 123 8.01 0.05 -12.22
C ILE A 123 7.26 0.72 -11.06
N GLY A 124 6.41 1.70 -11.37
CA GLY A 124 5.63 2.42 -10.36
C GLY A 124 4.61 1.52 -9.65
N GLN A 125 3.93 0.64 -10.38
CA GLN A 125 3.00 -0.35 -9.82
C GLN A 125 3.71 -1.43 -8.98
N ALA A 126 4.92 -1.85 -9.36
CA ALA A 126 5.68 -2.82 -8.56
C ALA A 126 5.98 -2.27 -7.17
N LEU A 127 6.33 -0.99 -7.08
CA LEU A 127 6.64 -0.33 -5.80
C LEU A 127 5.38 0.00 -5.00
N ALA A 128 4.30 0.45 -5.64
CA ALA A 128 3.02 0.74 -4.96
C ALA A 128 2.39 -0.48 -4.28
N GLN A 129 2.89 -1.70 -4.55
CA GLN A 129 2.44 -2.95 -3.95
C GLN A 129 3.24 -3.40 -2.72
N SER A 130 4.36 -2.74 -2.40
CA SER A 130 5.15 -3.06 -1.20
C SER A 130 4.29 -3.10 0.08
N PRO A 131 3.32 -2.18 0.31
CA PRO A 131 2.43 -2.26 1.47
C PRO A 131 1.57 -3.54 1.53
N SER A 132 1.16 -4.08 0.38
CA SER A 132 0.45 -5.37 0.31
C SER A 132 1.36 -6.54 0.68
N ILE A 133 2.63 -6.47 0.29
CA ILE A 133 3.62 -7.50 0.65
C ILE A 133 3.87 -7.47 2.16
N PHE A 134 4.06 -6.29 2.76
CA PHE A 134 4.22 -6.15 4.21
C PHE A 134 3.01 -6.71 4.98
N ALA A 135 1.80 -6.39 4.53
CA ALA A 135 0.57 -6.93 5.06
C ALA A 135 0.46 -8.46 4.94
N THR A 136 0.91 -9.02 3.81
CA THR A 136 0.96 -10.46 3.60
C THR A 136 1.95 -11.13 4.54
N ILE A 137 3.13 -10.54 4.77
CA ILE A 137 4.13 -11.05 5.70
C ILE A 137 3.55 -11.11 7.12
N VAL A 138 2.90 -10.03 7.60
CA VAL A 138 2.27 -10.01 8.92
C VAL A 138 1.15 -11.05 9.02
N ALA A 139 0.34 -11.22 7.98
CA ALA A 139 -0.69 -12.25 7.94
C ALA A 139 -0.09 -13.67 8.03
N LEU A 140 0.99 -13.95 7.31
CA LEU A 140 1.67 -15.25 7.37
C LEU A 140 2.30 -15.50 8.74
N ILE A 141 2.90 -14.48 9.36
CA ILE A 141 3.42 -14.59 10.74
C ILE A 141 2.28 -14.93 11.69
N LEU A 142 1.14 -14.24 11.62
CA LEU A 142 -0.02 -14.54 12.46
C LEU A 142 -0.50 -15.98 12.29
N LEU A 143 -0.56 -16.49 11.05
CA LEU A 143 -1.09 -17.83 10.76
C LEU A 143 -0.15 -18.97 11.18
N PHE A 144 1.16 -18.75 11.18
CA PHE A 144 2.15 -19.82 11.33
C PHE A 144 3.07 -19.72 12.54
N LEU A 145 3.14 -18.57 13.21
CA LEU A 145 3.93 -18.40 14.42
C LEU A 145 3.04 -18.39 15.68
N PRO A 146 3.57 -18.89 16.81
CA PRO A 146 2.85 -18.81 18.08
C PRO A 146 2.71 -17.35 18.52
N LEU A 147 1.55 -17.02 19.09
CA LEU A 147 1.31 -15.70 19.67
C LEU A 147 2.04 -15.57 21.02
N PRO A 148 2.57 -14.38 21.34
CA PRO A 148 3.02 -14.09 22.68
C PRO A 148 1.82 -13.79 23.60
N GLY A 149 1.94 -14.19 24.87
CA GLY A 149 0.91 -14.02 25.89
C GLY A 149 -0.16 -15.13 25.88
N THR A 150 -1.18 -14.96 26.73
CA THR A 150 -2.30 -15.92 26.85
C THR A 150 -3.63 -15.18 27.01
N GLY A 151 -4.73 -15.85 26.70
CA GLY A 151 -6.09 -15.35 26.91
C GLY A 151 -6.38 -14.05 26.17
N LEU A 152 -6.93 -13.08 26.89
CA LEU A 152 -7.40 -11.82 26.30
C LEU A 152 -6.26 -10.97 25.72
N ALA A 153 -5.05 -11.09 26.27
CA ALA A 153 -3.87 -10.40 25.74
C ALA A 153 -3.47 -10.92 24.36
N ALA A 154 -3.42 -12.24 24.17
CA ALA A 154 -3.09 -12.87 22.89
C ALA A 154 -4.11 -12.51 21.80
N ILE A 155 -5.40 -12.48 22.15
CA ILE A 155 -6.49 -12.00 21.28
C ILE A 155 -6.24 -10.55 20.86
N GLY A 156 -5.89 -9.69 21.82
CA GLY A 156 -5.56 -8.29 21.58
C GLY A 156 -4.40 -8.15 20.60
N ILE A 157 -3.30 -8.85 20.85
CA ILE A 157 -2.10 -8.85 19.99
C ILE A 157 -2.44 -9.28 18.57
N ALA A 158 -3.17 -10.38 18.39
CA ALA A 158 -3.48 -10.92 17.07
C ALA A 158 -4.28 -9.95 16.20
N ILE A 159 -5.37 -9.41 16.74
CA ILE A 159 -6.23 -8.46 16.01
C ILE A 159 -5.50 -7.14 15.79
N SER A 160 -4.80 -6.64 16.82
CA SER A 160 -4.11 -5.35 16.79
C SER A 160 -2.94 -5.34 15.82
N ALA A 161 -2.15 -6.40 15.74
CA ALA A 161 -1.08 -6.52 14.75
C ALA A 161 -1.64 -6.46 13.32
N GLY A 162 -2.79 -7.10 13.08
CA GLY A 162 -3.48 -7.03 11.80
C GLY A 162 -3.98 -5.63 11.46
N ILE A 163 -4.57 -4.92 12.42
CA ILE A 163 -5.03 -3.54 12.23
C ILE A 163 -3.86 -2.58 12.00
N ALA A 164 -2.80 -2.67 12.82
CA ALA A 164 -1.63 -1.81 12.75
C ALA A 164 -0.99 -1.86 11.36
N MET A 165 -0.75 -3.06 10.84
CA MET A 165 -0.20 -3.25 9.50
C MET A 165 -1.22 -2.89 8.40
N GLY A 166 -2.43 -3.43 8.50
CA GLY A 166 -3.43 -3.29 7.44
C GLY A 166 -3.86 -1.84 7.21
N ALA A 167 -4.20 -1.10 8.27
CA ALA A 167 -4.65 0.27 8.16
C ALA A 167 -3.53 1.23 7.76
N SER A 168 -2.31 1.04 8.27
CA SER A 168 -1.16 1.90 7.92
C SER A 168 -0.73 1.75 6.47
N ALA A 169 -0.97 0.59 5.86
CA ALA A 169 -0.66 0.33 4.45
C ALA A 169 -1.63 0.99 3.45
N LEU A 170 -2.83 1.38 3.88
CA LEU A 170 -3.85 1.98 3.00
C LEU A 170 -3.35 3.26 2.32
N GLY A 171 -2.87 4.20 3.12
CA GLY A 171 -2.43 5.50 2.64
C GLY A 171 -1.25 5.40 1.68
N PRO A 172 -0.15 4.73 2.07
CA PRO A 172 1.00 4.51 1.22
C PRO A 172 0.67 3.77 -0.08
N GLY A 173 -0.18 2.73 -0.04
CA GLY A 173 -0.59 2.01 -1.25
C GLY A 173 -1.26 2.93 -2.27
N ILE A 174 -2.15 3.83 -1.82
CA ILE A 174 -2.79 4.84 -2.67
C ILE A 174 -1.78 5.90 -3.13
N GLY A 175 -1.02 6.48 -2.19
CA GLY A 175 -0.10 7.57 -2.44
C GLY A 175 1.08 7.21 -3.37
N SER A 176 1.64 6.01 -3.20
CA SER A 176 2.65 5.48 -4.12
C SER A 176 2.07 5.26 -5.52
N GLY A 177 0.79 4.88 -5.62
CA GLY A 177 0.04 4.84 -6.87
C GLY A 177 -0.14 6.21 -7.53
N MET A 178 -0.50 7.24 -6.76
CA MET A 178 -0.62 8.63 -7.25
C MET A 178 0.71 9.13 -7.83
N THR A 179 1.80 8.90 -7.10
CA THR A 179 3.16 9.26 -7.54
C THR A 179 3.52 8.58 -8.87
N ALA A 180 3.24 7.28 -8.99
CA ALA A 180 3.44 6.55 -10.24
C ALA A 180 2.56 7.09 -11.38
N GLY A 181 1.30 7.44 -11.09
CA GLY A 181 0.38 8.07 -12.02
C GLY A 181 0.92 9.39 -12.58
N GLY A 182 1.35 10.29 -11.69
CA GLY A 182 1.95 11.57 -12.08
C GLY A 182 3.24 11.41 -12.88
N ALA A 183 4.06 10.41 -12.56
CA ALA A 183 5.27 10.09 -13.32
C ALA A 183 4.96 9.60 -14.75
N VAL A 184 3.95 8.73 -14.91
CA VAL A 184 3.51 8.26 -16.22
C VAL A 184 2.86 9.40 -17.02
N GLU A 185 2.02 10.22 -16.38
CA GLU A 185 1.38 11.37 -17.01
C GLU A 185 2.41 12.41 -17.47
N GLY A 186 3.37 12.77 -16.61
CA GLY A 186 4.46 13.68 -16.96
C GLY A 186 5.27 13.18 -18.15
N GLN A 187 5.67 11.91 -18.14
CA GLN A 187 6.39 11.30 -19.27
C GLN A 187 5.56 11.20 -20.55
N SER A 188 4.23 11.16 -20.45
CA SER A 188 3.38 11.14 -21.63
C SER A 188 3.40 12.46 -22.40
N HIS A 189 3.67 13.58 -21.72
CA HIS A 189 3.81 14.90 -22.34
C HIS A 189 5.29 15.18 -22.69
N TRP A 190 6.22 14.79 -21.80
CA TRP A 190 7.66 15.00 -21.97
C TRP A 190 8.45 13.67 -21.92
N PRO A 191 8.49 12.88 -23.01
CA PRO A 191 9.17 11.59 -22.99
C PRO A 191 10.69 11.65 -22.78
N ALA A 192 11.31 12.80 -23.09
CA ALA A 192 12.76 13.00 -22.99
C ALA A 192 13.25 13.06 -21.53
N SER A 193 12.41 13.51 -20.59
CA SER A 193 12.74 13.64 -19.16
C SER A 193 12.52 12.36 -18.36
N ARG A 194 12.28 11.21 -19.02
CA ARG A 194 12.05 9.92 -18.37
C ARG A 194 13.06 9.58 -17.25
N PRO A 195 14.40 9.66 -17.45
CA PRO A 195 15.34 9.24 -16.41
C PRO A 195 15.19 10.04 -15.12
N VAL A 196 14.99 11.36 -15.24
CA VAL A 196 14.85 12.25 -14.09
C VAL A 196 13.49 12.05 -13.41
N THR A 197 12.40 11.90 -14.18
CA THR A 197 11.06 11.63 -13.63
C THR A 197 10.98 10.29 -12.91
N VAL A 198 11.57 9.23 -13.48
CA VAL A 198 11.60 7.91 -12.81
C VAL A 198 12.38 8.01 -11.50
N ARG A 199 13.53 8.69 -11.48
CA ARG A 199 14.28 8.89 -10.23
C ARG A 199 13.44 9.61 -9.17
N THR A 200 12.76 10.70 -9.54
CA THR A 200 11.88 11.45 -8.62
C THR A 200 10.73 10.58 -8.10
N MET A 201 10.12 9.77 -8.98
CA MET A 201 9.09 8.79 -8.61
C MET A 201 9.61 7.80 -7.56
N LEU A 202 10.78 7.20 -7.80
CA LEU A 202 11.37 6.21 -6.88
C LEU A 202 11.67 6.81 -5.50
N ILE A 203 12.26 8.00 -5.46
CA ILE A 203 12.56 8.70 -4.21
C ILE A 203 11.27 9.02 -3.45
N SER A 204 10.26 9.53 -4.16
CA SER A 204 8.99 9.91 -3.56
C SER A 204 8.21 8.70 -3.01
N GLN A 205 8.16 7.59 -3.75
CA GLN A 205 7.52 6.34 -3.30
C GLN A 205 8.23 5.76 -2.07
N ALA A 206 9.56 5.78 -2.03
CA ALA A 206 10.33 5.31 -0.88
C ALA A 206 9.96 6.05 0.42
N ILE A 207 9.70 7.37 0.32
CA ILE A 207 9.27 8.18 1.47
C ILE A 207 7.78 7.95 1.77
N CYS A 208 6.95 7.81 0.74
CA CYS A 208 5.52 7.55 0.87
C CYS A 208 5.22 6.24 1.62
N ASP A 209 6.08 5.23 1.47
CA ASP A 209 5.92 3.90 2.10
C ASP A 209 6.32 3.83 3.59
N THR A 210 6.98 4.86 4.13
CA THR A 210 7.42 4.89 5.53
C THR A 210 6.31 4.66 6.58
N PRO A 211 5.06 5.14 6.44
CA PRO A 211 4.01 4.86 7.40
C PRO A 211 3.62 3.38 7.46
N ALA A 212 3.67 2.67 6.33
CA ALA A 212 3.42 1.24 6.30
C ALA A 212 4.52 0.48 7.06
N ILE A 213 5.77 0.95 6.96
CA ILE A 213 6.90 0.40 7.72
C ILE A 213 6.69 0.63 9.22
N PHE A 214 6.19 1.80 9.64
CA PHE A 214 5.89 2.06 11.06
C PHE A 214 4.79 1.15 11.60
N GLY A 215 3.72 0.92 10.83
CA GLY A 215 2.68 -0.03 11.22
C GLY A 215 3.18 -1.48 11.27
N MET A 216 4.02 -1.88 10.31
CA MET A 216 4.68 -3.20 10.32
C MET A 216 5.58 -3.36 11.55
N LEU A 217 6.36 -2.33 11.89
CA LEU A 217 7.23 -2.33 13.06
C LEU A 217 6.42 -2.54 14.35
N VAL A 218 5.34 -1.78 14.53
CA VAL A 218 4.46 -1.93 15.70
C VAL A 218 3.80 -3.31 15.73
N ALA A 219 3.37 -3.86 14.58
CA ALA A 219 2.87 -5.22 14.48
C ALA A 219 3.94 -6.25 14.90
N PHE A 220 5.19 -6.09 14.47
CA PHE A 220 6.29 -6.96 14.88
C PHE A 220 6.60 -6.85 16.37
N ILE A 221 6.58 -5.64 16.93
CA ILE A 221 6.76 -5.45 18.38
C ILE A 221 5.68 -6.21 19.16
N MET A 222 4.42 -6.14 18.72
CA MET A 222 3.33 -6.89 19.36
C MET A 222 3.53 -8.40 19.23
N LEU A 223 3.95 -8.88 18.05
CA LEU A 223 4.07 -10.31 17.74
C LEU A 223 5.32 -10.98 18.32
N PHE A 224 6.38 -10.23 18.61
CA PHE A 224 7.66 -10.82 19.05
C PHE A 224 8.12 -10.39 20.42
N THR A 225 7.58 -9.31 20.99
CA THR A 225 8.13 -8.74 22.23
C THR A 225 7.15 -8.80 23.40
N MET A 226 5.85 -8.84 23.16
CA MET A 226 4.81 -8.69 24.19
C MET A 226 4.46 -10.01 24.91
N HIS A 227 5.47 -10.73 25.43
CA HIS A 227 5.27 -12.02 26.10
C HIS A 227 4.63 -11.90 27.50
N ASP A 228 5.00 -10.85 28.24
CA ASP A 228 4.60 -10.68 29.65
C ASP A 228 3.31 -9.89 29.83
N LEU A 229 2.50 -9.75 28.77
CA LEU A 229 1.27 -8.97 28.82
C LEU A 229 0.20 -9.70 29.63
N GLU A 230 -0.26 -9.07 30.72
CA GLU A 230 -1.30 -9.67 31.57
C GLU A 230 -2.59 -9.91 30.77
N PRO A 231 -3.29 -11.05 30.97
CA PRO A 231 -4.51 -11.44 30.26
C PRO A 231 -5.75 -10.65 30.73
N THR A 232 -5.62 -9.33 30.78
CA THR A 232 -6.64 -8.40 31.27
C THR A 232 -7.20 -7.55 30.13
N ILE A 233 -8.34 -6.91 30.38
CA ILE A 233 -8.92 -5.94 29.44
C ILE A 233 -7.96 -4.78 29.17
N VAL A 234 -7.09 -4.46 30.12
CA VAL A 234 -6.06 -3.44 29.98
C VAL A 234 -5.01 -3.88 28.95
N GLY A 235 -4.52 -5.12 29.00
CA GLY A 235 -3.59 -5.65 28.00
C GLY A 235 -4.15 -5.63 26.57
N PHE A 236 -5.41 -6.04 26.42
CA PHE A 236 -6.12 -5.91 25.14
C PHE A 236 -6.23 -4.45 24.69
N SER A 237 -6.67 -3.55 25.58
CA SER A 237 -6.90 -2.14 25.25
C SER A 237 -5.59 -1.43 24.87
N LYS A 238 -4.47 -1.78 25.51
CA LYS A 238 -3.13 -1.25 25.18
C LYS A 238 -2.73 -1.59 23.75
N THR A 239 -2.76 -2.87 23.41
CA THR A 239 -2.37 -3.33 22.06
C THR A 239 -3.31 -2.76 20.99
N PHE A 240 -4.61 -2.73 21.28
CA PHE A 240 -5.61 -2.19 20.37
C PHE A 240 -5.48 -0.68 20.15
N ALA A 241 -5.28 0.10 21.22
CA ALA A 241 -5.07 1.54 21.12
C ALA A 241 -3.79 1.90 20.35
N ALA A 242 -2.69 1.17 20.60
CA ALA A 242 -1.45 1.35 19.86
C ALA A 242 -1.62 1.04 18.36
N ALA A 243 -2.37 -0.02 18.02
CA ALA A 243 -2.66 -0.37 16.63
C ALA A 243 -3.52 0.67 15.90
N ILE A 244 -4.54 1.22 16.56
CA ILE A 244 -5.35 2.29 15.98
C ILE A 244 -4.50 3.54 15.76
N ALA A 245 -3.69 3.93 16.75
CA ALA A 245 -2.84 5.12 16.66
C ALA A 245 -1.94 5.06 15.42
N VAL A 246 -1.12 4.01 15.28
CA VAL A 246 -0.20 3.87 14.14
C VAL A 246 -0.95 3.56 12.83
N GLY A 247 -1.98 2.72 12.88
CA GLY A 247 -2.74 2.26 11.73
C GLY A 247 -3.45 3.42 11.03
N MET A 248 -4.29 4.15 11.76
CA MET A 248 -4.97 5.32 11.20
C MET A 248 -4.01 6.49 10.95
N GLY A 249 -3.02 6.67 11.83
CA GLY A 249 -2.01 7.72 11.72
C GLY A 249 -1.17 7.63 10.44
N GLY A 250 -1.06 6.45 9.81
CA GLY A 250 -0.33 6.27 8.56
C GLY A 250 -1.11 6.60 7.29
N ILE A 251 -2.45 6.69 7.34
CA ILE A 251 -3.29 6.88 6.14
C ILE A 251 -3.06 8.26 5.52
N GLY A 252 -3.20 9.32 6.32
CA GLY A 252 -3.07 10.71 5.87
C GLY A 252 -1.69 11.01 5.28
N PRO A 253 -0.60 10.73 6.00
CA PRO A 253 0.77 10.93 5.52
C PRO A 253 1.08 10.18 4.23
N GLY A 254 0.60 8.94 4.08
CA GLY A 254 0.77 8.17 2.86
C GLY A 254 0.14 8.87 1.65
N ILE A 255 -1.13 9.27 1.74
CA ILE A 255 -1.84 9.97 0.66
C ILE A 255 -1.22 11.35 0.40
N GLY A 256 -0.91 12.11 1.46
CA GLY A 256 -0.31 13.44 1.37
C GLY A 256 1.06 13.41 0.68
N CYS A 257 1.93 12.46 1.05
CA CYS A 257 3.20 12.26 0.37
C CYS A 257 3.03 11.86 -1.10
N GLY A 258 2.00 11.07 -1.41
CA GLY A 258 1.64 10.69 -2.77
C GLY A 258 1.23 11.87 -3.63
N SER A 259 0.43 12.80 -3.10
CA SER A 259 0.03 14.03 -3.80
C SER A 259 1.23 14.95 -4.09
N VAL A 260 2.13 15.11 -3.11
CA VAL A 260 3.39 15.84 -3.32
C VAL A 260 4.25 15.14 -4.37
N GLY A 261 4.32 13.81 -4.34
CA GLY A 261 5.04 13.00 -5.31
C GLY A 261 4.50 13.11 -6.74
N GLU A 262 3.19 13.00 -6.90
CA GLU A 262 2.48 13.12 -8.18
C GLU A 262 2.78 14.45 -8.86
N THR A 263 2.59 15.55 -8.12
CA THR A 263 2.83 16.91 -8.62
C THR A 263 4.31 17.15 -8.90
N SER A 264 5.21 16.66 -8.04
CA SER A 264 6.66 16.77 -8.25
C SER A 264 7.14 15.99 -9.48
N CYS A 265 6.58 14.81 -9.73
CA CYS A 265 6.92 14.01 -10.92
C CYS A 265 6.50 14.72 -12.22
N ARG A 266 5.30 15.31 -12.23
CA ARG A 266 4.83 16.10 -13.38
C ARG A 266 5.69 17.35 -13.60
N ALA A 267 5.96 18.10 -12.53
CA ALA A 267 6.78 19.30 -12.60
C ALA A 267 8.21 18.96 -13.08
N THR A 268 8.81 17.89 -12.58
CA THR A 268 10.16 17.44 -12.98
C THR A 268 10.19 16.98 -14.43
N ALA A 269 9.09 16.40 -14.93
CA ALA A 269 8.97 16.04 -16.34
C ALA A 269 8.91 17.27 -17.25
N GLU A 270 8.19 18.31 -16.83
CA GLU A 270 7.99 19.56 -17.58
C GLU A 270 9.23 20.47 -17.59
N HIS A 271 9.88 20.65 -16.43
CA HIS A 271 11.04 21.54 -16.25
C HIS A 271 12.23 20.77 -15.63
N PRO A 272 12.85 19.84 -16.38
CA PRO A 272 13.93 18.99 -15.86
C PRO A 272 15.18 19.77 -15.42
N GLU A 273 15.39 20.99 -15.92
CA GLU A 273 16.46 21.89 -15.51
C GLU A 273 16.32 22.38 -14.06
N ASN A 274 15.10 22.40 -13.52
CA ASN A 274 14.80 22.83 -12.15
C ASN A 274 14.67 21.67 -11.16
N ASP A 275 15.11 20.48 -11.57
CA ASP A 275 14.96 19.23 -10.81
C ASP A 275 15.50 19.32 -9.37
N ALA A 276 16.67 19.94 -9.16
CA ALA A 276 17.24 20.08 -7.81
C ALA A 276 16.35 20.91 -6.87
N LEU A 277 15.68 21.95 -7.39
CA LEU A 277 14.73 22.76 -6.63
C LEU A 277 13.47 21.94 -6.31
N MET A 278 12.93 21.23 -7.31
CA MET A 278 11.74 20.41 -7.17
C MET A 278 11.95 19.27 -6.16
N LEU A 279 13.08 18.57 -6.23
CA LEU A 279 13.43 17.53 -5.27
C LEU A 279 13.52 18.08 -3.85
N ARG A 280 14.15 19.23 -3.64
CA ARG A 280 14.23 19.83 -2.29
C ARG A 280 12.86 20.19 -1.75
N THR A 281 12.02 20.83 -2.56
CA THR A 281 10.65 21.20 -2.17
C THR A 281 9.80 19.95 -1.90
N MET A 282 9.92 18.91 -2.72
CA MET A 282 9.27 17.61 -2.54
C MET A 282 9.67 17.00 -1.19
N LEU A 283 10.98 16.91 -0.91
CA LEU A 283 11.49 16.33 0.33
C LEU A 283 11.02 17.09 1.57
N ILE A 284 11.00 18.43 1.53
CA ILE A 284 10.50 19.26 2.63
C ILE A 284 9.00 19.03 2.84
N GLY A 285 8.22 19.07 1.75
CA GLY A 285 6.76 18.85 1.82
C GLY A 285 6.41 17.47 2.36
N GLN A 286 7.10 16.43 1.90
CA GLN A 286 6.91 15.06 2.39
C GLN A 286 7.37 14.93 3.85
N ALA A 287 8.50 15.53 4.25
CA ALA A 287 8.97 15.48 5.64
C ALA A 287 7.95 16.10 6.61
N VAL A 288 7.37 17.25 6.26
CA VAL A 288 6.32 17.88 7.08
C VAL A 288 5.07 17.01 7.11
N SER A 289 4.65 16.47 5.96
CA SER A 289 3.49 15.56 5.89
C SER A 289 3.67 14.27 6.71
N GLN A 290 4.92 13.80 6.90
CA GLN A 290 5.24 12.60 7.65
C GLN A 290 5.26 12.80 9.18
N SER A 291 5.30 14.05 9.66
CA SER A 291 5.38 14.33 11.09
C SER A 291 4.24 13.68 11.90
N THR A 292 3.02 13.64 11.36
CA THR A 292 1.87 13.02 12.03
C THR A 292 1.95 11.49 12.11
N ALA A 293 2.60 10.83 11.14
CA ALA A 293 2.90 9.39 11.23
C ALA A 293 3.92 9.12 12.35
N ILE A 294 4.91 10.01 12.51
CA ILE A 294 5.88 9.92 13.61
C ILE A 294 5.20 10.13 14.96
N TYR A 295 4.30 11.12 15.09
CA TYR A 295 3.54 11.32 16.32
C TYR A 295 2.68 10.10 16.67
N ALA A 296 2.01 9.51 15.68
CA ALA A 296 1.23 8.29 15.84
C ALA A 296 2.10 7.10 16.30
N LEU A 297 3.29 6.94 15.71
CA LEU A 297 4.25 5.92 16.12
C LEU A 297 4.72 6.14 17.57
N ILE A 298 5.07 7.37 17.94
CA ILE A 298 5.51 7.69 19.31
C ILE A 298 4.41 7.35 20.31
N ILE A 299 3.17 7.75 20.04
CA ILE A 299 2.03 7.42 20.92
C ILE A 299 1.85 5.91 21.03
N ALA A 300 1.92 5.16 19.93
CA ALA A 300 1.84 3.71 19.96
C ALA A 300 2.95 3.07 20.82
N LEU A 301 4.19 3.55 20.70
CA LEU A 301 5.32 3.06 21.51
C LEU A 301 5.17 3.40 23.00
N VAL A 302 4.69 4.60 23.32
CA VAL A 302 4.41 5.01 24.71
C VAL A 302 3.32 4.12 25.32
N ILE A 303 2.25 3.83 24.57
CA ILE A 303 1.18 2.94 25.04
C ILE A 303 1.70 1.51 25.29
N LEU A 304 2.63 1.01 24.48
CA LEU A 304 3.13 -0.36 24.59
C LEU A 304 4.17 -0.54 25.69
N PHE A 305 5.03 0.46 25.93
CA PHE A 305 6.21 0.29 26.79
C PHE A 305 6.21 1.14 28.06
N VAL A 306 5.40 2.18 28.14
CA VAL A 306 5.42 3.13 29.27
C VAL A 306 4.15 3.03 30.09
N VAL A 307 3.00 2.91 29.43
CA VAL A 307 1.69 2.74 30.07
C VAL A 307 1.46 1.27 30.35
#